data_AF-A0A0F9HGA7-F1
#
_entry.id   AF-A0A0F9HGA7-F1
#
_cell.length_a   1.000
_cell.length_b   1.000
_cell.length_c   1.000
_cell.angle_alpha   90.00
_cell.angle_beta   90.00
_cell.angle_gamma   90.00
#
_symmetry.space_group_name_H-M   'P 1'
#
loop_
_entity.id
_entity.type
_entity.pdbx_description
1 polymer ?
#
loop_
_entity_poly.entity_id
_entity_poly.type
_entity_poly.pdbx_seq_one_letter_code
_entity_poly.pdbx_strand_id
1 'polypeptide(L)'
;MELVEIIGLEANHAEKLKKEGINNVEDLIPLSSYDIKKLAKKTGISAKLIDTWQEHADLMRIENVTPEYANVLNLSGVNSVKQLARRSPKSLLDRIVKFNEEQPDLLSKVPTLKQVKDWISKAKADGNGGGDPTKTPKTPKKKTSTKGSKVRVWEQDPTVSIPALSYIHTSILDGPKDDDINIIGLKIAESDKNNDFLYDNVKNPEKFDAVHTFSVIRQVLTMYNRAILKQNENYSGFQWVWGKVPIKVYPYAAYGANAYYSRDEQALKFFYFNPNDDETKPLVYTCRSFDIVAHETGHAFLDALCPEFLISWHPETGGLHEAFGDLTSIFVLLSQLDMCDEIIAESKADLHNKTFFPVIGEEFGEAIFGKPTGLRNADNDLKMSDVSTEVHEISQVFTGAVYDILAYMFDNHLDLDRYDPAETLFRIGYHVALLIINALY
;
A
#
# COMPACT_ATOMS: atom_id res chain seq x y z
N MET A 1 8.74 -37.22 -4.26
CA MET A 1 8.22 -37.84 -5.51
C MET A 1 9.09 -37.41 -6.68
N GLU A 2 9.21 -38.20 -7.75
CA GLU A 2 9.95 -37.76 -8.94
C GLU A 2 9.15 -36.68 -9.71
N LEU A 3 9.84 -35.69 -10.28
CA LEU A 3 9.19 -34.58 -11.00
C LEU A 3 8.28 -35.06 -12.13
N VAL A 4 8.68 -36.12 -12.83
CA VAL A 4 7.92 -36.70 -13.97
C VAL A 4 6.62 -37.38 -13.56
N GLU A 5 6.36 -37.53 -12.26
CA GLU A 5 5.06 -37.99 -11.76
C GLU A 5 3.99 -36.91 -11.91
N ILE A 6 4.36 -35.62 -11.98
CA ILE A 6 3.39 -34.53 -12.22
C ILE A 6 2.91 -34.61 -13.67
N ILE A 7 1.59 -34.72 -13.86
CA ILE A 7 0.98 -34.72 -15.19
C ILE A 7 1.34 -33.42 -15.92
N GLY A 8 1.88 -33.56 -17.13
CA GLY A 8 2.36 -32.45 -17.97
C GLY A 8 3.82 -32.05 -17.74
N LEU A 9 4.52 -32.66 -16.76
CA LEU A 9 5.96 -32.42 -16.53
C LEU A 9 6.79 -33.49 -17.25
N GLU A 10 7.15 -33.20 -18.50
CA GLU A 10 7.96 -34.09 -19.35
C GLU A 10 9.43 -34.22 -18.87
N ALA A 11 10.10 -35.30 -19.27
CA ALA A 11 11.48 -35.60 -18.86
C ALA A 11 12.49 -34.49 -19.22
N ASN A 12 12.33 -33.86 -20.38
CA ASN A 12 13.15 -32.71 -20.81
C ASN A 12 13.01 -31.49 -19.86
N HIS A 13 11.82 -31.25 -19.32
CA HIS A 13 11.55 -30.19 -18.34
C HIS A 13 12.12 -30.58 -16.97
N ALA A 14 11.95 -31.84 -16.56
CA ALA A 14 12.55 -32.36 -15.33
C ALA A 14 14.07 -32.20 -15.31
N GLU A 15 14.77 -32.50 -16.42
CA GLU A 15 16.21 -32.31 -16.53
C GLU A 15 16.64 -30.84 -16.40
N LYS A 16 15.87 -29.92 -16.99
CA LYS A 16 16.13 -28.47 -16.87
C LYS A 16 15.92 -27.97 -15.44
N LEU A 17 14.87 -28.44 -14.76
CA LEU A 17 14.58 -28.12 -13.37
C LEU A 17 15.66 -28.67 -12.42
N LYS A 18 16.11 -29.91 -12.64
CA LYS A 18 17.21 -30.54 -11.89
C LYS A 18 18.52 -29.75 -11.99
N LYS A 19 18.84 -29.19 -13.16
CA LYS A 19 20.02 -28.32 -13.35
C LYS A 19 19.96 -27.01 -12.53
N GLU A 20 18.76 -26.56 -12.19
CA GLU A 20 18.52 -25.36 -11.38
C GLU A 20 18.25 -25.66 -9.89
N GLY A 21 18.47 -26.89 -9.46
CA GLY A 21 18.37 -27.29 -8.05
C GLY A 21 17.00 -27.80 -7.60
N ILE A 22 16.04 -27.96 -8.52
CA ILE A 22 14.73 -28.57 -8.25
C ILE A 22 14.83 -30.06 -8.59
N ASN A 23 15.04 -30.90 -7.58
CA ASN A 23 15.36 -32.32 -7.76
C ASN A 23 14.13 -33.22 -7.68
N ASN A 24 13.13 -32.83 -6.89
CA ASN A 24 11.92 -33.60 -6.62
C ASN A 24 10.68 -32.69 -6.62
N VAL A 25 9.49 -33.30 -6.54
CA VAL A 25 8.20 -32.57 -6.51
C VAL A 25 8.12 -31.62 -5.32
N GLU A 26 8.66 -32.01 -4.17
CA GLU A 26 8.58 -31.24 -2.94
C GLU A 26 9.37 -29.92 -3.02
N ASP A 27 10.43 -29.88 -3.83
CA ASP A 27 11.23 -28.68 -4.11
C ASP A 27 10.44 -27.59 -4.87
N LEU A 28 9.31 -27.94 -5.51
CA LEU A 28 8.45 -26.96 -6.20
C LEU A 28 7.56 -26.18 -5.23
N ILE A 29 7.15 -26.78 -4.10
CA ILE A 29 6.18 -26.20 -3.15
C ILE A 29 6.61 -24.84 -2.58
N PRO A 30 7.88 -24.60 -2.17
CA PRO A 30 8.27 -23.35 -1.54
C PRO A 30 8.55 -22.20 -2.51
N LEU A 31 8.47 -22.41 -3.83
CA LEU A 31 8.83 -21.37 -4.80
C LEU A 31 7.88 -20.16 -4.68
N SER A 32 8.44 -18.95 -4.55
CA SER A 32 7.66 -17.73 -4.66
C SER A 32 7.32 -17.42 -6.12
N SER A 33 6.38 -16.49 -6.36
CA SER A 33 6.12 -15.99 -7.73
C SER A 33 7.38 -15.38 -8.38
N TYR A 34 8.32 -14.87 -7.58
CA TYR A 34 9.62 -14.41 -8.07
C TYR A 34 10.52 -15.58 -8.47
N ASP A 35 10.62 -16.63 -7.65
CA ASP A 35 11.41 -17.83 -7.96
C ASP A 35 10.91 -18.51 -9.23
N ILE A 36 9.59 -18.62 -9.40
CA ILE A 36 8.96 -19.17 -10.61
C ILE A 36 9.36 -18.36 -11.86
N LYS A 37 9.28 -17.02 -11.80
CA LYS A 37 9.69 -16.14 -12.92
C LYS A 37 11.18 -16.28 -13.23
N LYS A 38 12.02 -16.36 -12.21
CA LYS A 38 13.47 -16.54 -12.34
C LYS A 38 13.80 -17.89 -12.96
N LEU A 39 13.15 -18.96 -12.50
CA LEU A 39 13.32 -20.31 -13.01
C LEU A 39 12.84 -20.44 -14.45
N ALA A 40 11.71 -19.80 -14.79
CA ALA A 40 11.21 -19.71 -16.15
C ALA A 40 12.23 -19.09 -17.12
N LYS A 41 12.84 -17.96 -16.72
CA LYS A 41 13.86 -17.27 -17.53
C LYS A 41 15.10 -18.15 -17.78
N LYS A 42 15.55 -18.90 -16.78
CA LYS A 42 16.74 -19.74 -16.88
C LYS A 42 16.52 -21.03 -17.67
N THR A 43 15.38 -21.69 -17.44
CA THR A 43 15.07 -22.99 -18.05
C THR A 43 14.44 -22.86 -19.44
N GLY A 44 13.91 -21.68 -19.77
CA GLY A 44 13.09 -21.43 -20.95
C GLY A 44 11.70 -22.07 -20.88
N ILE A 45 11.30 -22.54 -19.69
CA ILE A 45 9.96 -23.09 -19.44
C ILE A 45 9.02 -21.93 -19.12
N SER A 46 7.77 -21.98 -19.59
CA SER A 46 6.82 -20.90 -19.27
C SER A 46 6.55 -20.83 -17.75
N ALA A 47 6.49 -19.62 -17.20
CA ALA A 47 6.20 -19.40 -15.77
C ALA A 47 4.85 -20.03 -15.37
N LYS A 48 3.85 -19.95 -16.25
CA LYS A 48 2.53 -20.56 -16.03
C LYS A 48 2.62 -22.07 -15.85
N LEU A 49 3.47 -22.74 -16.62
CA LEU A 49 3.62 -24.19 -16.54
C LEU A 49 4.31 -24.62 -15.23
N ILE A 50 5.33 -23.88 -14.80
CA ILE A 50 5.99 -24.09 -13.51
C ILE A 50 5.02 -23.85 -12.34
N ASP A 51 4.20 -22.81 -12.43
CA ASP A 51 3.15 -22.48 -11.47
C ASP A 51 2.12 -23.63 -11.36
N THR A 52 1.63 -24.15 -12.50
CA THR A 52 0.75 -25.33 -12.51
C THR A 52 1.40 -26.56 -11.88
N TRP A 53 2.68 -26.82 -12.12
CA TRP A 53 3.39 -27.93 -11.48
C TRP A 53 3.55 -27.72 -9.97
N GLN A 54 3.77 -26.48 -9.51
CA GLN A 54 3.75 -26.16 -8.09
C GLN A 54 2.37 -26.40 -7.47
N GLU A 55 1.29 -26.00 -8.14
CA GLU A 55 -0.08 -26.23 -7.69
C GLU A 55 -0.38 -27.74 -7.56
N HIS A 56 0.08 -28.55 -8.53
CA HIS A 56 -0.01 -30.01 -8.46
C HIS A 56 0.81 -30.57 -7.29
N ALA A 57 2.05 -30.09 -7.12
CA ALA A 57 2.93 -30.49 -6.03
C ALA A 57 2.31 -30.23 -4.65
N ASP A 58 1.66 -29.07 -4.46
CA ASP A 58 0.96 -28.75 -3.21
C ASP A 58 -0.21 -29.72 -2.97
N LEU A 59 -1.06 -29.97 -3.98
CA LEU A 59 -2.21 -30.89 -3.84
C LEU A 59 -1.80 -32.33 -3.54
N MET A 60 -0.70 -32.81 -4.15
CA MET A 60 -0.16 -34.17 -3.98
C MET A 60 0.38 -34.44 -2.56
N ARG A 61 0.50 -33.41 -1.71
CA ARG A 61 0.83 -33.58 -0.27
C ARG A 61 -0.27 -34.30 0.50
N ILE A 62 -1.51 -34.27 0.01
CA ILE A 62 -2.64 -34.91 0.68
C ILE A 62 -2.63 -36.40 0.38
N GLU A 63 -2.51 -37.21 1.43
CA GLU A 63 -2.50 -38.66 1.32
C GLU A 63 -3.71 -39.16 0.52
N ASN A 64 -3.43 -39.99 -0.50
CA ASN A 64 -4.37 -40.52 -1.49
C ASN A 64 -4.84 -39.53 -2.58
N VAL A 65 -4.20 -38.36 -2.71
CA VAL A 65 -4.29 -37.52 -3.91
C VAL A 65 -3.15 -37.93 -4.85
N THR A 66 -3.50 -38.68 -5.90
CA THR A 66 -2.58 -39.10 -6.96
C THR A 66 -2.34 -37.97 -7.95
N PRO A 67 -1.35 -38.07 -8.87
CA PRO A 67 -1.16 -37.06 -9.91
C PRO A 67 -2.40 -36.82 -10.79
N GLU A 68 -3.16 -37.86 -11.12
CA GLU A 68 -4.44 -37.75 -11.84
C GLU A 68 -5.45 -36.91 -11.05
N TYR A 69 -5.54 -37.12 -9.74
CA TYR A 69 -6.43 -36.35 -8.89
C TYR A 69 -5.95 -34.91 -8.67
N ALA A 70 -4.65 -34.67 -8.56
CA ALA A 70 -4.10 -33.32 -8.48
C ALA A 70 -4.42 -32.52 -9.76
N ASN A 71 -4.26 -33.15 -10.94
CA ASN A 71 -4.60 -32.55 -12.22
C ASN A 71 -6.10 -32.21 -12.33
N VAL A 72 -7.01 -33.14 -12.01
CA VAL A 72 -8.46 -32.83 -12.09
C VAL A 72 -8.90 -31.79 -11.07
N LEU A 73 -8.27 -31.75 -9.89
CA LEU A 73 -8.53 -30.74 -8.87
C LEU A 73 -8.12 -29.35 -9.37
N ASN A 74 -6.93 -29.24 -9.97
CA ASN A 74 -6.44 -28.01 -10.58
C ASN A 74 -7.39 -27.52 -11.70
N LEU A 75 -7.76 -28.41 -12.63
CA LEU A 75 -8.74 -28.10 -13.70
C LEU A 75 -10.12 -27.73 -13.15
N SER A 76 -10.47 -28.26 -11.98
CA SER A 76 -11.69 -27.91 -11.24
C SER A 76 -11.60 -26.56 -10.49
N GLY A 77 -10.49 -25.82 -10.64
CA GLY A 77 -10.24 -24.54 -9.97
C GLY A 77 -9.84 -24.68 -8.50
N VAL A 78 -9.26 -25.82 -8.13
CA VAL A 78 -8.69 -26.08 -6.81
C VAL A 78 -7.18 -26.17 -6.95
N ASN A 79 -6.49 -25.07 -6.71
CA ASN A 79 -5.08 -24.90 -7.06
C ASN A 79 -4.13 -25.08 -5.87
N SER A 80 -4.66 -25.34 -4.68
CA SER A 80 -3.86 -25.56 -3.47
C SER A 80 -4.63 -26.35 -2.42
N VAL A 81 -3.90 -26.95 -1.48
CA VAL A 81 -4.45 -27.62 -0.29
C VAL A 81 -5.36 -26.67 0.50
N LYS A 82 -4.97 -25.40 0.61
CA LYS A 82 -5.76 -24.36 1.29
C LYS A 82 -7.11 -24.11 0.61
N GLN A 83 -7.16 -24.12 -0.72
CA GLN A 83 -8.42 -24.02 -1.45
C GLN A 83 -9.24 -25.30 -1.31
N LEU A 84 -8.61 -26.48 -1.40
CA LEU A 84 -9.25 -27.78 -1.23
C LEU A 84 -9.98 -27.87 0.12
N ALA A 85 -9.32 -27.43 1.21
CA ALA A 85 -9.88 -27.42 2.56
C ALA A 85 -11.21 -26.64 2.71
N ARG A 86 -11.51 -25.73 1.77
CA ARG A 86 -12.69 -24.86 1.79
C ARG A 86 -13.81 -25.31 0.85
N ARG A 87 -13.59 -26.36 0.06
CA ARG A 87 -14.59 -26.84 -0.89
C ARG A 87 -15.69 -27.65 -0.20
N SER A 88 -16.88 -27.63 -0.81
CA SER A 88 -17.97 -28.56 -0.49
C SER A 88 -17.70 -29.91 -1.16
N PRO A 89 -17.69 -31.03 -0.43
CA PRO A 89 -17.38 -32.34 -1.00
C PRO A 89 -18.31 -32.75 -2.15
N LYS A 90 -19.62 -32.45 -2.02
CA LYS A 90 -20.61 -32.79 -3.06
C LYS A 90 -20.38 -31.97 -4.32
N SER A 91 -20.29 -30.64 -4.18
CA SER A 91 -20.10 -29.73 -5.31
C SER A 91 -18.77 -29.97 -6.03
N LEU A 92 -17.70 -30.32 -5.29
CA LEU A 92 -16.41 -30.67 -5.88
C LEU A 92 -16.48 -31.99 -6.65
N LEU A 93 -17.14 -33.01 -6.09
CA LEU A 93 -17.35 -34.27 -6.80
C LEU A 93 -18.16 -34.08 -8.08
N ASP A 94 -19.27 -33.34 -8.01
CA ASP A 94 -20.14 -33.06 -9.17
C ASP A 94 -19.32 -32.38 -10.30
N ARG A 95 -18.41 -31.47 -9.94
CA ARG A 95 -17.51 -30.80 -10.89
C ARG A 95 -16.47 -31.76 -11.48
N ILE A 96 -15.85 -32.61 -10.66
CA ILE A 96 -14.89 -33.63 -11.13
C ILE A 96 -15.56 -34.61 -12.10
N VAL A 97 -16.78 -35.07 -11.78
CA VAL A 97 -17.56 -35.97 -12.65
C VAL A 97 -17.81 -35.31 -13.99
N LYS A 98 -18.29 -34.06 -13.99
CA LYS A 98 -18.54 -33.29 -15.22
C LYS A 98 -17.29 -33.15 -16.08
N PHE A 99 -16.14 -32.82 -15.49
CA PHE A 99 -14.88 -32.73 -16.25
C PHE A 99 -14.46 -34.08 -16.84
N ASN A 100 -14.66 -35.18 -16.12
CA ASN A 100 -14.35 -36.51 -16.63
C ASN A 100 -15.32 -36.95 -17.73
N GLU A 101 -16.57 -36.49 -17.72
CA GLU A 101 -17.52 -36.71 -18.82
C GLU A 101 -17.12 -35.93 -20.08
N GLU A 102 -16.61 -34.70 -19.90
CA GLU A 102 -16.10 -33.86 -20.99
C GLU A 102 -14.74 -34.33 -21.53
N GLN A 103 -13.92 -34.98 -20.69
CA GLN A 103 -12.59 -35.49 -21.02
C GLN A 103 -12.39 -36.90 -20.42
N PRO A 104 -12.81 -37.98 -21.13
CA PRO A 104 -12.84 -39.33 -20.59
C PRO A 104 -11.49 -39.91 -20.16
N ASP A 105 -10.39 -39.44 -20.74
CA ASP A 105 -9.03 -39.95 -20.48
C ASP A 105 -8.38 -39.32 -19.24
N LEU A 106 -9.10 -38.45 -18.52
CA LEU A 106 -8.53 -37.62 -17.47
C LEU A 106 -8.32 -38.36 -16.14
N LEU A 107 -9.20 -39.32 -15.82
CA LEU A 107 -9.09 -40.16 -14.63
C LEU A 107 -9.25 -41.64 -15.01
N SER A 108 -8.32 -42.47 -14.54
CA SER A 108 -8.49 -43.91 -14.57
C SER A 108 -9.70 -44.38 -13.74
N LYS A 109 -10.03 -43.64 -12.68
CA LYS A 109 -11.17 -43.89 -11.80
C LYS A 109 -11.69 -42.60 -11.19
N VAL A 110 -12.99 -42.34 -11.35
CA VAL A 110 -13.67 -41.21 -10.70
C VAL A 110 -13.65 -41.40 -9.17
N PRO A 111 -13.28 -40.38 -8.37
CA PRO A 111 -13.24 -40.51 -6.92
C PRO A 111 -14.64 -40.63 -6.34
N THR A 112 -14.77 -41.37 -5.25
CA THR A 112 -16.02 -41.45 -4.47
C THR A 112 -16.20 -40.23 -3.59
N LEU A 113 -17.45 -39.94 -3.19
CA LEU A 113 -17.74 -38.87 -2.21
C LEU A 113 -16.97 -39.08 -0.90
N LYS A 114 -16.72 -40.33 -0.51
CA LYS A 114 -15.91 -40.65 0.68
C LYS A 114 -14.46 -40.21 0.50
N GLN A 115 -13.86 -40.45 -0.67
CA GLN A 115 -12.49 -40.01 -0.97
C GLN A 115 -12.40 -38.48 -0.99
N VAL A 116 -13.35 -37.79 -1.64
CA VAL A 116 -13.35 -36.31 -1.68
C VAL A 116 -13.51 -35.73 -0.27
N LYS A 117 -14.37 -36.32 0.58
CA LYS A 117 -14.49 -35.94 2.00
C LYS A 117 -13.19 -36.19 2.78
N ASP A 118 -12.51 -37.30 2.51
CA ASP A 118 -11.23 -37.62 3.14
C ASP A 118 -10.16 -36.59 2.75
N TRP A 119 -10.02 -36.28 1.45
CA TRP A 119 -9.07 -35.27 0.98
C TRP A 119 -9.33 -33.88 1.59
N ILE A 120 -10.58 -33.44 1.63
CA ILE A 120 -10.94 -32.15 2.24
C ILE A 120 -10.65 -32.16 3.75
N SER A 121 -10.88 -33.29 4.44
CA SER A 121 -10.61 -33.42 5.87
C SER A 121 -9.10 -33.39 6.15
N LYS A 122 -8.31 -34.09 5.35
CA LYS A 122 -6.84 -34.07 5.42
C LYS A 122 -6.28 -32.69 5.05
N ALA A 123 -6.83 -32.03 4.04
CA ALA A 123 -6.45 -30.66 3.68
C ALA A 123 -6.73 -29.66 4.81
N LYS A 124 -7.83 -29.83 5.54
CA LYS A 124 -8.11 -29.05 6.76
C LYS A 124 -7.13 -29.36 7.89
N ALA A 125 -6.68 -30.61 8.01
CA ALA A 125 -5.70 -31.02 9.01
C ALA A 125 -4.29 -30.50 8.68
N ASP A 126 -3.88 -30.56 7.42
CA ASP A 126 -2.59 -30.05 6.92
C ASP A 126 -2.46 -28.53 7.13
N GLY A 127 -3.54 -27.78 6.86
CA GLY A 127 -3.60 -26.34 7.13
C GLY A 127 -3.52 -25.93 8.61
N ASN A 128 -3.59 -26.90 9.54
CA ASN A 128 -3.49 -26.68 10.98
C ASN A 128 -2.13 -27.09 11.60
N GLY A 129 -1.14 -27.47 10.79
CA GLY A 129 0.24 -27.74 11.23
C GLY A 129 0.37 -29.02 12.06
N GLY A 130 0.93 -30.07 11.45
CA GLY A 130 1.32 -31.30 12.16
C GLY A 130 2.41 -31.02 13.20
N GLY A 131 2.01 -30.81 14.45
CA GLY A 131 2.86 -30.80 15.63
C GLY A 131 2.40 -31.87 16.62
N ASP A 132 3.34 -32.73 17.04
CA ASP A 132 3.37 -33.60 18.23
C ASP A 132 2.04 -33.78 19.02
N PRO A 133 1.47 -35.01 19.08
CA PRO A 133 0.23 -35.33 19.81
C PRO A 133 0.25 -35.05 21.32
N THR A 134 1.40 -34.72 21.91
CA THR A 134 1.52 -34.38 23.34
C THR A 134 1.26 -32.91 23.66
N LYS A 135 1.04 -32.04 22.66
CA LYS A 135 0.72 -30.63 22.88
C LYS A 135 -0.74 -30.36 22.54
N THR A 136 -1.52 -30.02 23.57
CA THR A 136 -2.89 -29.52 23.43
C THR A 136 -2.95 -28.43 22.35
N PRO A 137 -3.98 -28.44 21.47
CA PRO A 137 -4.08 -27.46 20.40
C PRO A 137 -4.15 -26.07 21.00
N LYS A 138 -3.09 -25.26 20.81
CA LYS A 138 -3.20 -23.83 21.01
C LYS A 138 -4.23 -23.37 20.00
N THR A 139 -5.39 -22.94 20.48
CA THR A 139 -6.37 -22.15 19.73
C THR A 139 -5.59 -21.26 18.78
N PRO A 140 -5.88 -21.22 17.45
CA PRO A 140 -5.16 -20.34 16.55
C PRO A 140 -5.20 -18.98 17.21
N LYS A 141 -4.03 -18.50 17.68
CA LYS A 141 -3.96 -17.20 18.33
C LYS A 141 -4.52 -16.29 17.26
N LYS A 142 -5.74 -15.80 17.48
CA LYS A 142 -6.28 -14.65 16.77
C LYS A 142 -5.07 -13.72 16.74
N LYS A 143 -4.55 -13.37 15.56
CA LYS A 143 -3.54 -12.30 15.47
C LYS A 143 -4.28 -11.07 15.96
N THR A 144 -4.37 -10.93 17.28
CA THR A 144 -4.85 -9.76 17.96
C THR A 144 -3.72 -8.78 17.70
N SER A 145 -3.80 -8.08 16.57
CA SER A 145 -3.11 -6.82 16.42
C SER A 145 -3.76 -5.87 17.43
N THR A 146 -3.46 -6.05 18.71
CA THR A 146 -3.86 -5.15 19.81
C THR A 146 -2.93 -3.95 19.90
N LYS A 147 -2.10 -3.73 18.87
CA LYS A 147 -1.09 -2.68 18.87
C LYS A 147 -1.54 -1.41 18.17
N GLY A 148 -2.53 -1.48 17.29
CA GLY A 148 -3.00 -0.32 16.57
C GLY A 148 -4.09 0.43 17.31
N SER A 149 -4.33 1.66 16.87
CA SER A 149 -5.22 2.64 17.48
C SER A 149 -6.21 3.16 16.45
N LYS A 150 -7.46 3.36 16.86
CA LYS A 150 -8.41 4.17 16.08
C LYS A 150 -8.15 5.64 16.37
N VAL A 151 -8.25 6.44 15.33
CA VAL A 151 -8.01 7.89 15.36
C VAL A 151 -9.11 8.59 14.57
N ARG A 152 -9.32 9.89 14.84
CA ARG A 152 -10.07 10.76 13.94
C ARG A 152 -9.11 11.68 13.19
N VAL A 153 -9.25 11.72 11.87
CA VAL A 153 -8.31 12.40 10.97
C VAL A 153 -9.13 13.02 9.84
N TRP A 154 -8.76 14.23 9.41
CA TRP A 154 -9.17 14.75 8.11
C TRP A 154 -8.45 13.97 7.01
N GLU A 155 -9.20 13.19 6.22
CA GLU A 155 -8.63 12.39 5.12
C GLU A 155 -8.32 13.24 3.88
N GLN A 156 -8.90 14.45 3.84
CA GLN A 156 -8.49 15.58 3.02
C GLN A 156 -8.71 16.91 3.77
N ASP A 157 -8.21 18.03 3.24
CA ASP A 157 -8.26 19.39 3.76
C ASP A 157 -9.61 19.76 4.41
N PRO A 158 -9.62 20.56 5.51
CA PRO A 158 -10.84 20.88 6.26
C PRO A 158 -11.96 21.55 5.44
N THR A 159 -11.62 22.13 4.28
CA THR A 159 -12.60 22.71 3.35
C THR A 159 -13.25 21.69 2.41
N VAL A 160 -12.67 20.50 2.28
CA VAL A 160 -13.11 19.43 1.39
C VAL A 160 -13.87 18.35 2.16
N SER A 161 -13.32 17.90 3.30
CA SER A 161 -13.88 16.78 4.06
C SER A 161 -14.03 17.07 5.56
N ILE A 162 -14.79 16.20 6.23
CA ILE A 162 -14.93 16.18 7.69
C ILE A 162 -14.08 15.06 8.28
N PRO A 163 -13.70 15.12 9.58
CA PRO A 163 -12.89 14.07 10.19
C PRO A 163 -13.57 12.69 10.16
N ALA A 164 -12.90 11.73 9.53
CA ALA A 164 -13.31 10.34 9.44
C ALA A 164 -12.57 9.47 10.47
N LEU A 165 -12.99 8.21 10.59
CA LEU A 165 -12.39 7.23 11.49
C LEU A 165 -11.31 6.45 10.75
N SER A 166 -10.06 6.61 11.16
CA SER A 166 -8.92 5.88 10.56
C SER A 166 -8.29 4.91 11.57
N TYR A 167 -7.55 3.92 11.06
CA TYR A 167 -6.85 2.93 11.86
C TYR A 167 -5.34 2.98 11.60
N ILE A 168 -4.59 3.33 12.64
CA ILE A 168 -3.13 3.29 12.63
C ILE A 168 -2.68 1.97 13.23
N HIS A 169 -1.97 1.16 12.44
CA HIS A 169 -1.62 -0.20 12.86
C HIS A 169 -0.38 -0.30 13.76
N THR A 170 0.38 0.80 13.89
CA THR A 170 1.55 0.91 14.78
C THR A 170 1.11 1.27 16.19
N SER A 171 1.95 0.97 17.17
CA SER A 171 1.71 1.40 18.55
C SER A 171 1.98 2.88 18.71
N ILE A 172 0.99 3.59 19.26
CA ILE A 172 1.05 5.02 19.57
C ILE A 172 1.08 5.15 21.08
N LEU A 173 2.02 5.96 21.61
CA LEU A 173 2.08 6.35 23.02
C LEU A 173 1.44 7.73 23.21
N ASP A 174 1.00 8.06 24.43
CA ASP A 174 0.41 9.36 24.77
C ASP A 174 1.34 10.55 24.48
N GLY A 175 0.72 11.68 24.12
CA GLY A 175 1.42 12.79 23.47
C GLY A 175 1.92 12.28 22.12
N PRO A 176 0.99 12.01 21.18
CA PRO A 176 1.10 10.95 20.18
C PRO A 176 2.52 10.82 19.63
N LYS A 177 3.14 9.69 19.93
CA LYS A 177 4.54 9.41 19.58
C LYS A 177 4.80 7.94 19.39
N ASP A 178 5.85 7.64 18.65
CA ASP A 178 6.41 6.31 18.47
C ASP A 178 7.92 6.40 18.17
N ASP A 179 8.50 5.34 17.60
CA ASP A 179 9.94 5.26 17.33
C ASP A 179 10.42 6.27 16.28
N ASP A 180 9.52 6.78 15.41
CA ASP A 180 9.89 7.71 14.32
C ASP A 180 9.35 9.13 14.53
N ILE A 181 8.27 9.32 15.29
CA ILE A 181 7.53 10.59 15.39
C ILE A 181 7.33 11.00 16.85
N ASN A 182 7.48 12.29 17.16
CA ASN A 182 7.19 12.85 18.49
C ASN A 182 6.48 14.20 18.39
N ILE A 183 5.19 14.26 18.74
CA ILE A 183 4.43 15.53 18.81
C ILE A 183 4.84 16.35 20.05
N ILE A 184 5.15 17.63 19.85
CA ILE A 184 5.63 18.56 20.87
C ILE A 184 4.87 19.89 20.76
N GLY A 185 4.79 20.64 21.86
CA GLY A 185 4.29 22.01 21.88
C GLY A 185 2.78 22.15 22.12
N LEU A 186 2.05 21.03 22.16
CA LEU A 186 0.63 20.98 22.50
C LEU A 186 0.37 20.25 23.82
N LYS A 187 -0.84 20.39 24.35
CA LYS A 187 -1.31 19.58 25.48
C LYS A 187 -1.26 18.09 25.11
N ILE A 188 -0.86 17.26 26.07
CA ILE A 188 -0.78 15.81 25.88
C ILE A 188 -2.17 15.26 25.55
N ALA A 189 -2.28 14.68 24.35
CA ALA A 189 -3.40 13.86 23.95
C ALA A 189 -3.13 12.43 24.44
N GLU A 190 -3.96 11.96 25.37
CA GLU A 190 -3.88 10.61 25.93
C GLU A 190 -4.84 9.68 25.20
N SER A 191 -4.49 8.41 25.10
CA SER A 191 -5.36 7.37 24.60
C SER A 191 -6.47 7.02 25.58
N ASP A 192 -7.57 6.46 25.07
CA ASP A 192 -8.60 5.87 25.91
C ASP A 192 -8.18 4.47 26.42
N LYS A 193 -9.05 3.83 27.21
CA LYS A 193 -8.82 2.48 27.75
C LYS A 193 -8.59 1.38 26.70
N ASN A 194 -8.94 1.64 25.43
CA ASN A 194 -8.75 0.72 24.30
C ASN A 194 -7.49 1.07 23.48
N ASN A 195 -6.69 2.04 23.93
CA ASN A 195 -5.57 2.61 23.19
C ASN A 195 -6.01 3.41 21.95
N ASP A 196 -7.23 3.94 21.92
CA ASP A 196 -7.76 4.75 20.81
C ASP A 196 -7.67 6.27 21.12
N PHE A 197 -7.48 7.10 20.10
CA PHE A 197 -7.39 8.56 20.22
C PHE A 197 -8.55 9.24 19.46
N LEU A 198 -9.74 9.26 20.07
CA LEU A 198 -10.99 9.68 19.42
C LEU A 198 -11.42 11.09 19.85
N TYR A 199 -10.55 12.08 19.66
CA TYR A 199 -10.86 13.47 19.98
C TYR A 199 -11.82 14.10 18.96
N ASP A 200 -12.64 15.04 19.42
CA ASP A 200 -13.54 15.84 18.59
C ASP A 200 -12.83 17.15 18.21
N ASN A 201 -12.84 17.48 16.92
CA ASN A 201 -12.09 18.62 16.38
C ASN A 201 -12.60 19.99 16.87
N VAL A 202 -13.85 20.08 17.34
CA VAL A 202 -14.44 21.32 17.87
C VAL A 202 -14.30 21.39 19.38
N LYS A 203 -14.54 20.28 20.09
CA LYS A 203 -14.49 20.25 21.56
C LYS A 203 -13.07 20.15 22.10
N ASN A 204 -12.17 19.51 21.36
CA ASN A 204 -10.80 19.24 21.78
C ASN A 204 -9.79 19.55 20.66
N PRO A 205 -9.79 20.76 20.07
CA PRO A 205 -9.03 21.08 18.85
C PRO A 205 -7.53 20.78 19.00
N GLU A 206 -6.85 21.24 20.05
CA GLU A 206 -5.41 20.97 20.23
C GLU A 206 -5.10 19.46 20.32
N LYS A 207 -5.94 18.68 21.01
CA LYS A 207 -5.71 17.24 21.13
C LYS A 207 -6.03 16.49 19.84
N PHE A 208 -7.07 16.95 19.13
CA PHE A 208 -7.38 16.48 17.79
C PHE A 208 -6.22 16.76 16.85
N ASP A 209 -5.75 18.01 16.78
CA ASP A 209 -4.69 18.45 15.86
C ASP A 209 -3.38 17.69 16.12
N ALA A 210 -3.04 17.43 17.39
CA ALA A 210 -1.90 16.57 17.75
C ALA A 210 -2.02 15.15 17.16
N VAL A 211 -3.19 14.52 17.30
CA VAL A 211 -3.44 13.14 16.84
C VAL A 211 -3.55 13.09 15.32
N HIS A 212 -4.24 14.05 14.71
CA HIS A 212 -4.37 14.18 13.27
C HIS A 212 -3.00 14.35 12.60
N THR A 213 -2.21 15.33 13.04
CA THR A 213 -0.86 15.59 12.48
C THR A 213 0.01 14.33 12.58
N PHE A 214 0.04 13.67 13.74
CA PHE A 214 0.76 12.41 13.91
C PHE A 214 0.29 11.32 12.93
N SER A 215 -1.02 11.20 12.75
CA SER A 215 -1.62 10.15 11.94
C SER A 215 -1.29 10.30 10.46
N VAL A 216 -1.33 11.53 9.93
CA VAL A 216 -0.97 11.83 8.53
C VAL A 216 0.52 11.51 8.29
N ILE A 217 1.41 11.96 9.16
CA ILE A 217 2.86 11.65 9.08
C ILE A 217 3.05 10.12 9.09
N ARG A 218 2.38 9.40 10.00
CA ARG A 218 2.48 7.95 10.08
C ARG A 218 1.91 7.26 8.83
N GLN A 219 0.83 7.76 8.23
CA GLN A 219 0.28 7.23 6.99
C GLN A 219 1.29 7.35 5.84
N VAL A 220 1.93 8.51 5.68
CA VAL A 220 3.01 8.72 4.68
C VAL A 220 4.16 7.74 4.90
N LEU A 221 4.69 7.67 6.13
CA LEU A 221 5.78 6.74 6.45
C LEU A 221 5.39 5.28 6.20
N THR A 222 4.16 4.89 6.55
CA THR A 222 3.65 3.54 6.32
C THR A 222 3.49 3.25 4.83
N MET A 223 3.01 4.21 4.03
CA MET A 223 2.89 4.07 2.58
C MET A 223 4.26 3.76 1.95
N TYR A 224 5.26 4.60 2.19
CA TYR A 224 6.59 4.40 1.59
C TYR A 224 7.32 3.17 2.13
N ASN A 225 7.26 2.90 3.44
CA ASN A 225 7.89 1.70 3.99
C ASN A 225 7.28 0.42 3.39
N ARG A 226 5.95 0.39 3.18
CA ARG A 226 5.31 -0.74 2.49
C ARG A 226 5.73 -0.82 1.03
N ALA A 227 5.87 0.32 0.35
CA ALA A 227 6.33 0.39 -1.03
C ALA A 227 7.71 -0.25 -1.19
N ILE A 228 8.68 0.18 -0.38
CA ILE A 228 10.06 -0.32 -0.42
C ILE A 228 10.14 -1.79 0.03
N LEU A 229 9.44 -2.16 1.11
CA LEU A 229 9.45 -3.53 1.63
C LEU A 229 8.92 -4.54 0.60
N LYS A 230 7.93 -4.17 -0.23
CA LYS A 230 7.42 -5.06 -1.29
C LYS A 230 8.43 -5.30 -2.41
N GLN A 231 9.44 -4.46 -2.56
CA GLN A 231 10.50 -4.63 -3.56
C GLN A 231 11.72 -5.32 -2.98
N ASN A 232 12.01 -5.07 -1.71
CA ASN A 232 13.17 -5.60 -1.02
C ASN A 232 12.73 -6.16 0.34
N GLU A 233 12.53 -7.48 0.40
CA GLU A 233 12.15 -8.16 1.66
C GLU A 233 13.22 -8.05 2.76
N ASN A 234 14.46 -7.70 2.40
CA ASN A 234 15.55 -7.45 3.36
C ASN A 234 15.60 -5.98 3.83
N TYR A 235 14.66 -5.14 3.40
CA TYR A 235 14.57 -3.76 3.86
C TYR A 235 14.26 -3.72 5.36
N SER A 236 15.19 -3.17 6.14
CA SER A 236 15.11 -3.11 7.60
C SER A 236 14.31 -1.91 8.15
N GLY A 237 13.64 -1.15 7.27
CA GLY A 237 13.02 0.13 7.59
C GLY A 237 13.93 1.32 7.28
N PHE A 238 13.31 2.49 7.04
CA PHE A 238 14.04 3.74 6.87
C PHE A 238 14.59 4.23 8.20
N GLN A 239 15.53 5.17 8.14
CA GLN A 239 15.94 5.98 9.28
C GLN A 239 16.04 7.42 8.82
N TRP A 240 15.74 8.35 9.72
CA TRP A 240 16.03 9.76 9.49
C TRP A 240 17.53 9.96 9.24
N VAL A 241 17.89 11.05 8.57
CA VAL A 241 19.31 11.39 8.29
C VAL A 241 20.15 11.44 9.56
N TRP A 242 19.54 11.78 10.71
CA TRP A 242 20.18 11.83 12.02
C TRP A 242 20.04 10.53 12.85
N GLY A 243 19.55 9.43 12.26
CA GLY A 243 19.45 8.12 12.89
C GLY A 243 18.10 7.87 13.60
N LYS A 244 18.14 7.09 14.70
CA LYS A 244 16.96 6.55 15.39
C LYS A 244 16.28 7.51 16.39
N VAL A 245 16.48 8.81 16.25
CA VAL A 245 15.81 9.80 17.09
C VAL A 245 14.53 10.23 16.35
N PRO A 246 13.35 10.16 16.98
CA PRO A 246 12.10 10.54 16.31
C PRO A 246 12.12 12.01 15.91
N ILE A 247 11.53 12.33 14.75
CA ILE A 247 11.37 13.70 14.28
C ILE A 247 10.46 14.46 15.26
N LYS A 248 10.85 15.70 15.58
CA LYS A 248 10.03 16.58 16.43
C LYS A 248 8.95 17.23 15.58
N VAL A 249 7.71 17.16 16.00
CA VAL A 249 6.60 17.74 15.25
C VAL A 249 5.94 18.81 16.10
N TYR A 250 5.87 20.03 15.56
CA TYR A 250 5.25 21.17 16.22
C TYR A 250 4.03 21.62 15.42
N PRO A 251 2.83 21.11 15.75
CA PRO A 251 1.62 21.51 15.02
C PRO A 251 1.32 23.01 15.13
N TYR A 252 1.66 23.65 16.26
CA TYR A 252 1.48 25.09 16.51
C TYR A 252 2.85 25.76 16.74
N ALA A 253 3.73 25.70 15.74
CA ALA A 253 5.12 26.13 15.88
C ALA A 253 5.27 27.65 16.03
N ALA A 254 4.58 28.43 15.22
CA ALA A 254 4.61 29.90 15.27
C ALA A 254 3.38 30.51 14.56
N TYR A 255 3.18 31.81 14.77
CA TYR A 255 2.24 32.60 13.97
C TYR A 255 2.87 32.95 12.61
N GLY A 256 2.14 32.73 11.52
CA GLY A 256 2.53 33.05 10.16
C GLY A 256 1.96 32.07 9.14
N ALA A 257 1.91 32.46 7.87
CA ALA A 257 1.43 31.59 6.79
C ALA A 257 2.57 30.72 6.26
N ASN A 258 2.89 29.63 6.97
CA ASN A 258 3.92 28.69 6.52
C ASN A 258 3.77 27.27 7.11
N ALA A 259 4.48 26.32 6.51
CA ALA A 259 4.87 25.05 7.11
C ALA A 259 6.25 24.68 6.55
N TYR A 260 7.07 23.96 7.32
CA TYR A 260 8.35 23.50 6.80
C TYR A 260 8.93 22.30 7.55
N TYR A 261 9.65 21.46 6.80
CA TYR A 261 10.66 20.53 7.31
C TYR A 261 12.00 21.24 7.53
N SER A 262 12.70 20.89 8.62
CA SER A 262 14.07 21.32 8.89
C SER A 262 14.94 20.16 9.38
N ARG A 263 15.98 19.85 8.60
CA ARG A 263 17.00 18.85 8.96
C ARG A 263 17.77 19.27 10.22
N ASP A 264 18.22 20.52 10.28
CA ASP A 264 19.06 21.03 11.38
C ASP A 264 18.30 21.02 12.70
N GLU A 265 17.01 21.37 12.65
CA GLU A 265 16.14 21.32 13.82
C GLU A 265 15.58 19.92 14.09
N GLN A 266 15.76 18.96 13.17
CA GLN A 266 15.15 17.62 13.20
C GLN A 266 13.64 17.71 13.42
N ALA A 267 12.98 18.58 12.65
CA ALA A 267 11.62 18.99 12.95
C ALA A 267 10.72 19.22 11.73
N LEU A 268 9.43 18.93 11.92
CA LEU A 268 8.34 19.46 11.12
C LEU A 268 7.67 20.57 11.92
N LYS A 269 7.43 21.71 11.28
CA LYS A 269 6.84 22.89 11.91
C LYS A 269 5.66 23.38 11.09
N PHE A 270 4.52 23.43 11.74
CA PHE A 270 3.28 23.91 11.15
C PHE A 270 2.87 25.19 11.86
N PHE A 271 2.57 26.23 11.10
CA PHE A 271 2.19 27.53 11.64
C PHE A 271 0.68 27.70 11.63
N TYR A 272 0.24 28.82 12.19
CA TYR A 272 -1.15 29.25 12.15
C TYR A 272 -1.21 30.74 11.84
N PHE A 273 -2.24 31.15 11.13
CA PHE A 273 -2.38 32.54 10.69
C PHE A 273 -3.83 32.93 10.50
N ASN A 274 -4.09 34.23 10.53
CA ASN A 274 -5.37 34.75 10.08
C ASN A 274 -5.30 35.01 8.57
N PRO A 275 -6.32 34.62 7.78
CA PRO A 275 -6.33 34.90 6.35
C PRO A 275 -6.09 36.39 6.05
N ASN A 276 -5.07 36.71 5.24
CA ASN A 276 -4.63 38.08 4.94
C ASN A 276 -4.31 38.94 6.18
N ASP A 277 -3.82 38.33 7.27
CA ASP A 277 -3.53 38.99 8.55
C ASP A 277 -4.75 39.71 9.17
N ASP A 278 -5.98 39.30 8.80
CA ASP A 278 -7.22 39.86 9.30
C ASP A 278 -7.69 39.09 10.55
N GLU A 279 -7.38 39.61 11.74
CA GLU A 279 -7.74 39.02 13.03
C GLU A 279 -9.26 38.80 13.25
N THR A 280 -10.12 39.39 12.40
CA THR A 280 -11.56 39.13 12.45
C THR A 280 -11.95 37.77 11.85
N LYS A 281 -11.08 37.18 11.02
CA LYS A 281 -11.25 35.86 10.42
C LYS A 281 -10.68 34.77 11.32
N PRO A 282 -11.28 33.57 11.33
CA PRO A 282 -10.77 32.45 12.12
C PRO A 282 -9.34 32.09 11.71
N LEU A 283 -8.55 31.58 12.67
CA LEU A 283 -7.22 31.07 12.42
C LEU A 283 -7.27 29.83 11.54
N VAL A 284 -6.43 29.82 10.50
CA VAL A 284 -6.06 28.65 9.71
C VAL A 284 -4.85 28.01 10.37
N TYR A 285 -4.88 26.69 10.52
CA TYR A 285 -3.81 25.90 11.13
C TYR A 285 -3.26 24.95 10.09
N THR A 286 -2.02 25.13 9.66
CA THR A 286 -1.45 24.37 8.53
C THR A 286 -1.29 22.89 8.85
N CYS A 287 -1.24 22.53 10.14
CA CYS A 287 -1.25 21.15 10.61
C CYS A 287 -2.57 20.40 10.41
N ARG A 288 -3.66 21.09 10.02
CA ARG A 288 -4.97 20.48 9.73
C ARG A 288 -5.15 20.11 8.28
N SER A 289 -4.34 20.68 7.38
CA SER A 289 -4.36 20.32 5.97
C SER A 289 -3.62 19.01 5.80
N PHE A 290 -4.34 17.99 5.34
CA PHE A 290 -3.79 16.67 5.07
C PHE A 290 -2.63 16.76 4.07
N ASP A 291 -2.82 17.54 3.01
CA ASP A 291 -1.80 17.75 1.98
C ASP A 291 -0.53 18.41 2.52
N ILE A 292 -0.65 19.47 3.32
CA ILE A 292 0.52 20.18 3.83
C ILE A 292 1.31 19.28 4.79
N VAL A 293 0.63 18.55 5.68
CA VAL A 293 1.32 17.60 6.57
C VAL A 293 2.01 16.50 5.76
N ALA A 294 1.37 16.01 4.70
CA ALA A 294 1.96 15.02 3.82
C ALA A 294 3.16 15.56 3.03
N HIS A 295 3.06 16.78 2.50
CA HIS A 295 4.12 17.49 1.75
C HIS A 295 5.38 17.64 2.59
N GLU A 296 5.25 18.19 3.80
CA GLU A 296 6.40 18.38 4.71
C GLU A 296 7.00 17.05 5.17
N THR A 297 6.18 16.02 5.33
CA THR A 297 6.67 14.66 5.61
C THR A 297 7.42 14.08 4.42
N GLY A 298 6.96 14.38 3.20
CA GLY A 298 7.61 14.03 1.94
C GLY A 298 9.03 14.57 1.86
N HIS A 299 9.23 15.84 2.21
CA HIS A 299 10.57 16.43 2.33
C HIS A 299 11.46 15.65 3.30
N ALA A 300 10.99 15.41 4.53
CA ALA A 300 11.75 14.68 5.53
C ALA A 300 12.09 13.24 5.08
N PHE A 301 11.16 12.57 4.39
CA PHE A 301 11.35 11.22 3.89
C PHE A 301 12.34 11.17 2.72
N LEU A 302 12.20 12.07 1.74
CA LEU A 302 13.15 12.20 0.63
C LEU A 302 14.55 12.52 1.16
N ASP A 303 14.64 13.39 2.16
CA ASP A 303 15.90 13.74 2.79
C ASP A 303 16.60 12.51 3.41
N ALA A 304 15.81 11.62 4.01
CA ALA A 304 16.29 10.35 4.56
C ALA A 304 16.84 9.40 3.47
N LEU A 305 16.26 9.41 2.27
CA LEU A 305 16.70 8.54 1.17
C LEU A 305 17.85 9.14 0.35
N CYS A 306 17.78 10.44 0.09
CA CYS A 306 18.64 11.19 -0.83
C CYS A 306 19.12 12.50 -0.17
N PRO A 307 19.93 12.43 0.89
CA PRO A 307 20.30 13.62 1.67
C PRO A 307 21.07 14.68 0.86
N GLU A 308 21.72 14.30 -0.23
CA GLU A 308 22.45 15.24 -1.08
C GLU A 308 21.52 16.20 -1.84
N PHE A 309 20.23 15.87 -1.98
CA PHE A 309 19.28 16.70 -2.73
C PHE A 309 18.95 17.99 -1.98
N LEU A 310 18.81 17.93 -0.65
CA LEU A 310 18.47 19.10 0.18
C LEU A 310 19.58 20.18 0.15
N ILE A 311 20.84 19.78 -0.03
CA ILE A 311 21.99 20.70 -0.04
C ILE A 311 22.43 21.09 -1.46
N SER A 312 21.71 20.66 -2.49
CA SER A 312 22.00 21.00 -3.87
C SER A 312 21.75 22.49 -4.13
N TRP A 313 22.63 23.10 -4.92
CA TRP A 313 22.51 24.50 -5.34
C TRP A 313 21.75 24.64 -6.67
N HIS A 314 21.42 23.52 -7.32
CA HIS A 314 20.71 23.52 -8.59
C HIS A 314 19.21 23.74 -8.37
N PRO A 315 18.62 24.79 -8.96
CA PRO A 315 17.19 25.07 -8.85
C PRO A 315 16.31 23.88 -9.24
N GLU A 316 16.73 23.09 -10.23
CA GLU A 316 16.00 21.91 -10.68
C GLU A 316 16.00 20.78 -9.64
N THR A 317 17.09 20.62 -8.87
CA THR A 317 17.09 19.69 -7.73
C THR A 317 16.15 20.17 -6.63
N GLY A 318 16.12 21.49 -6.36
CA GLY A 318 15.15 22.09 -5.45
C GLY A 318 13.71 21.89 -5.92
N GLY A 319 13.43 22.11 -7.21
CA GLY A 319 12.11 21.87 -7.78
C GLY A 319 11.68 20.40 -7.75
N LEU A 320 12.61 19.46 -7.93
CA LEU A 320 12.35 18.03 -7.69
C LEU A 320 12.03 17.74 -6.21
N HIS A 321 12.71 18.42 -5.30
CA HIS A 321 12.48 18.27 -3.86
C HIS A 321 11.08 18.75 -3.45
N GLU A 322 10.66 19.91 -3.97
CA GLU A 322 9.29 20.44 -3.83
C GLU A 322 8.25 19.56 -4.50
N ALA A 323 8.52 19.08 -5.73
CA ALA A 323 7.60 18.21 -6.45
C ALA A 323 7.41 16.87 -5.72
N PHE A 324 8.44 16.36 -5.05
CA PHE A 324 8.30 15.16 -4.22
C PHE A 324 7.32 15.39 -3.05
N GLY A 325 7.31 16.59 -2.45
CA GLY A 325 6.32 16.97 -1.44
C GLY A 325 4.89 16.94 -2.02
N ASP A 326 4.66 17.62 -3.15
CA ASP A 326 3.36 17.64 -3.84
C ASP A 326 2.90 16.22 -4.23
N LEU A 327 3.81 15.41 -4.75
CA LEU A 327 3.50 14.03 -5.14
C LEU A 327 3.25 13.14 -3.92
N THR A 328 3.89 13.43 -2.77
CA THR A 328 3.63 12.71 -1.52
C THR A 328 2.18 12.88 -1.07
N SER A 329 1.64 14.11 -1.14
CA SER A 329 0.23 14.36 -0.77
C SER A 329 -0.73 13.60 -1.69
N ILE A 330 -0.49 13.64 -3.01
CA ILE A 330 -1.28 12.90 -3.99
C ILE A 330 -1.24 11.39 -3.72
N PHE A 331 -0.05 10.82 -3.54
CA PHE A 331 0.07 9.36 -3.38
C PHE A 331 -0.48 8.87 -2.05
N VAL A 332 -0.33 9.63 -0.96
CA VAL A 332 -0.91 9.23 0.33
C VAL A 332 -2.43 9.35 0.30
N LEU A 333 -3.00 10.33 -0.40
CA LEU A 333 -4.43 10.43 -0.66
C LEU A 333 -4.92 9.18 -1.43
N LEU A 334 -4.24 8.82 -2.52
CA LEU A 334 -4.53 7.59 -3.30
C LEU A 334 -4.27 6.28 -2.55
N SER A 335 -3.60 6.33 -1.40
CA SER A 335 -3.41 5.17 -0.53
C SER A 335 -4.63 4.86 0.35
N GLN A 336 -5.66 5.70 0.28
CA GLN A 336 -6.93 5.59 0.98
C GLN A 336 -8.02 5.19 -0.03
N LEU A 337 -8.66 4.03 0.17
CA LEU A 337 -9.61 3.46 -0.80
C LEU A 337 -10.91 4.24 -0.90
N ASP A 338 -11.39 4.76 0.23
CA ASP A 338 -12.52 5.70 0.30
C ASP A 338 -12.24 6.99 -0.47
N MET A 339 -11.05 7.56 -0.34
CA MET A 339 -10.66 8.74 -1.13
C MET A 339 -10.60 8.42 -2.62
N CYS A 340 -10.11 7.23 -3.01
CA CYS A 340 -10.18 6.79 -4.41
C CYS A 340 -11.64 6.73 -4.91
N ASP A 341 -12.56 6.21 -4.09
CA ASP A 341 -13.99 6.16 -4.38
C ASP A 341 -14.58 7.56 -4.59
N GLU A 342 -14.25 8.51 -3.71
CA GLU A 342 -14.68 9.91 -3.80
C GLU A 342 -14.14 10.61 -5.04
N ILE A 343 -12.85 10.45 -5.33
CA ILE A 343 -12.20 10.99 -6.54
C ILE A 343 -12.89 10.48 -7.79
N ILE A 344 -13.15 9.17 -7.88
CA ILE A 344 -13.86 8.57 -9.01
C ILE A 344 -15.28 9.11 -9.14
N ALA A 345 -16.00 9.25 -8.02
CA ALA A 345 -17.37 9.73 -8.02
C ALA A 345 -17.47 11.19 -8.50
N GLU A 346 -16.56 12.05 -8.05
CA GLU A 346 -16.54 13.47 -8.43
C GLU A 346 -16.05 13.68 -9.88
N SER A 347 -14.99 12.96 -10.25
CA SER A 347 -14.35 13.08 -11.56
C SER A 347 -15.09 12.33 -12.67
N LYS A 348 -16.02 11.44 -12.31
CA LYS A 348 -16.64 10.46 -13.21
C LYS A 348 -15.62 9.57 -13.92
N ALA A 349 -14.59 9.14 -13.17
CA ALA A 349 -13.48 8.33 -13.66
C ALA A 349 -12.69 8.97 -14.81
N ASP A 350 -12.53 10.29 -14.79
CA ASP A 350 -11.68 11.05 -15.70
C ASP A 350 -10.91 12.09 -14.88
N LEU A 351 -9.63 11.82 -14.62
CA LEU A 351 -8.84 12.59 -13.66
C LEU A 351 -8.59 14.04 -14.11
N HIS A 352 -8.79 14.38 -15.39
CA HIS A 352 -8.69 15.76 -15.88
C HIS A 352 -10.00 16.56 -15.71
N ASN A 353 -11.07 15.93 -15.20
CA ASN A 353 -12.23 16.69 -14.76
C ASN A 353 -11.91 17.52 -13.52
N LYS A 354 -12.41 18.75 -13.50
CA LYS A 354 -12.22 19.68 -12.38
C LYS A 354 -12.82 19.11 -11.10
N THR A 355 -11.96 18.69 -10.19
CA THR A 355 -12.29 18.15 -8.87
C THR A 355 -11.33 18.70 -7.81
N PHE A 356 -11.50 18.32 -6.54
CA PHE A 356 -10.52 18.60 -5.49
C PHE A 356 -9.20 17.84 -5.68
N PHE A 357 -9.21 16.68 -6.35
CA PHE A 357 -8.08 15.74 -6.36
C PHE A 357 -6.71 16.35 -6.75
N PRO A 358 -6.58 17.14 -7.83
CA PRO A 358 -5.29 17.71 -8.19
C PRO A 358 -4.96 18.98 -7.39
N VAL A 359 -5.88 19.52 -6.59
CA VAL A 359 -5.67 20.75 -5.83
C VAL A 359 -4.90 20.42 -4.55
N ILE A 360 -3.92 21.24 -4.21
CA ILE A 360 -3.08 21.05 -3.02
C ILE A 360 -3.26 22.24 -2.09
N GLY A 361 -3.62 21.98 -0.83
CA GLY A 361 -3.69 22.99 0.23
C GLY A 361 -4.81 24.00 0.01
N GLU A 362 -6.04 23.51 -0.14
CA GLU A 362 -7.27 24.26 -0.45
C GLU A 362 -7.54 25.38 0.55
N GLU A 363 -7.64 25.09 1.85
CA GLU A 363 -7.91 26.10 2.89
C GLU A 363 -6.81 27.16 2.94
N PHE A 364 -5.54 26.75 2.82
CA PHE A 364 -4.42 27.69 2.83
C PHE A 364 -4.50 28.61 1.60
N GLY A 365 -4.65 28.03 0.41
CA GLY A 365 -4.76 28.78 -0.84
C GLY A 365 -5.94 29.75 -0.82
N GLU A 366 -7.10 29.32 -0.31
CA GLU A 366 -8.26 30.20 -0.13
C GLU A 366 -7.97 31.32 0.87
N ALA A 367 -7.29 31.02 1.97
CA ALA A 367 -6.95 32.01 2.99
C ALA A 367 -6.01 33.11 2.48
N ILE A 368 -5.09 32.78 1.57
CA ILE A 368 -4.14 33.73 0.99
C ILE A 368 -4.70 34.44 -0.24
N PHE A 369 -5.30 33.70 -1.19
CA PHE A 369 -5.74 34.26 -2.47
C PHE A 369 -7.19 34.74 -2.47
N GLY A 370 -7.97 34.40 -1.44
CA GLY A 370 -9.39 34.73 -1.32
C GLY A 370 -10.28 33.98 -2.32
N LYS A 371 -9.80 32.86 -2.88
CA LYS A 371 -10.52 32.03 -3.85
C LYS A 371 -10.19 30.54 -3.61
N PRO A 372 -11.14 29.62 -3.85
CA PRO A 372 -10.93 28.19 -3.62
C PRO A 372 -10.14 27.57 -4.78
N THR A 373 -8.86 27.94 -4.91
CA THR A 373 -7.96 27.46 -5.98
C THR A 373 -6.84 26.55 -5.46
N GLY A 374 -6.71 26.42 -4.13
CA GLY A 374 -5.53 25.84 -3.49
C GLY A 374 -4.26 26.66 -3.69
N LEU A 375 -3.15 26.16 -3.16
CA LEU A 375 -1.82 26.71 -3.36
C LEU A 375 -1.26 26.36 -4.74
N ARG A 376 -1.50 25.13 -5.18
CA ARG A 376 -1.07 24.57 -6.46
C ARG A 376 -2.12 23.63 -7.02
N ASN A 377 -2.00 23.33 -8.31
CA ASN A 377 -2.82 22.35 -9.00
C ASN A 377 -1.93 21.41 -9.82
N ALA A 378 -1.99 20.12 -9.52
CA ALA A 378 -1.22 19.08 -10.19
C ALA A 378 -1.69 18.79 -11.61
N ASP A 379 -2.95 19.08 -11.95
CA ASP A 379 -3.47 18.99 -13.32
C ASP A 379 -3.14 20.30 -14.06
N ASN A 380 -1.93 20.37 -14.61
CA ASN A 380 -1.42 21.55 -15.31
C ASN A 380 -0.49 21.19 -16.48
N ASP A 381 -0.45 22.06 -17.49
CA ASP A 381 0.37 21.91 -18.70
C ASP A 381 1.67 22.77 -18.68
N LEU A 382 2.16 23.17 -17.50
CA LEU A 382 3.32 24.05 -17.40
C LEU A 382 4.58 23.38 -17.95
N LYS A 383 5.40 24.15 -18.67
CA LYS A 383 6.71 23.71 -19.16
C LYS A 383 7.82 24.44 -18.44
N MET A 384 9.02 23.87 -18.48
CA MET A 384 10.23 24.55 -17.98
C MET A 384 10.47 25.93 -18.61
N SER A 385 9.92 26.19 -19.81
CA SER A 385 9.99 27.50 -20.47
C SER A 385 9.04 28.55 -19.89
N ASP A 386 8.03 28.12 -19.12
CA ASP A 386 6.93 28.96 -18.62
C ASP A 386 7.16 29.41 -17.18
N VAL A 387 8.22 28.92 -16.53
CA VAL A 387 8.51 29.10 -15.10
C VAL A 387 9.88 29.75 -14.88
N SER A 388 10.04 30.43 -13.75
CA SER A 388 11.33 30.99 -13.33
C SER A 388 12.25 29.93 -12.70
N THR A 389 13.38 30.37 -12.13
CA THR A 389 14.27 29.49 -11.36
C THR A 389 13.83 29.32 -9.90
N GLU A 390 12.65 29.80 -9.54
CA GLU A 390 12.04 29.60 -8.24
C GLU A 390 11.61 28.12 -8.12
N VAL A 391 11.90 27.50 -6.98
CA VAL A 391 11.79 26.04 -6.82
C VAL A 391 10.34 25.55 -6.84
N HIS A 392 9.38 26.32 -6.30
CA HIS A 392 7.96 25.96 -6.32
C HIS A 392 7.33 26.18 -7.71
N GLU A 393 7.85 27.09 -8.53
CA GLU A 393 7.45 27.19 -9.93
C GLU A 393 7.99 26.01 -10.76
N ILE A 394 9.26 25.65 -10.57
CA ILE A 394 9.84 24.46 -11.22
C ILE A 394 9.10 23.19 -10.79
N SER A 395 8.73 23.08 -9.51
CA SER A 395 8.07 21.88 -8.99
C SER A 395 6.76 21.57 -9.71
N GLN A 396 5.98 22.60 -10.04
CA GLN A 396 4.69 22.43 -10.71
C GLN A 396 4.82 21.76 -12.09
N VAL A 397 5.94 21.97 -12.80
CA VAL A 397 6.23 21.27 -14.06
C VAL A 397 6.44 19.77 -13.82
N PHE A 398 7.21 19.41 -12.79
CA PHE A 398 7.46 18.00 -12.45
C PHE A 398 6.21 17.32 -11.89
N THR A 399 5.48 17.99 -11.00
CA THR A 399 4.21 17.52 -10.44
C THR A 399 3.20 17.28 -11.56
N GLY A 400 3.05 18.25 -12.48
CA GLY A 400 2.16 18.14 -13.65
C GLY A 400 2.49 16.96 -14.55
N ALA A 401 3.77 16.82 -14.91
CA ALA A 401 4.20 15.70 -15.74
C ALA A 401 3.93 14.33 -15.10
N VAL A 402 4.10 14.17 -13.79
CA VAL A 402 3.80 12.92 -13.09
C VAL A 402 2.29 12.70 -12.93
N TYR A 403 1.52 13.76 -12.74
CA TYR A 403 0.07 13.71 -12.72
C TYR A 403 -0.50 13.23 -14.06
N ASP A 404 -0.01 13.77 -15.18
CA ASP A 404 -0.38 13.32 -16.52
C ASP A 404 -0.06 11.83 -16.74
N ILE A 405 1.11 11.37 -16.26
CA ILE A 405 1.47 9.96 -16.31
C ILE A 405 0.48 9.11 -15.49
N LEU A 406 0.12 9.57 -14.29
CA LEU A 406 -0.88 8.91 -13.44
C LEU A 406 -2.24 8.82 -14.14
N ALA A 407 -2.76 9.93 -14.66
CA ALA A 407 -4.03 9.99 -15.39
C ALA A 407 -4.02 9.11 -16.63
N TYR A 408 -2.98 9.21 -17.46
CA TYR A 408 -2.80 8.35 -18.62
C TYR A 408 -2.76 6.87 -18.23
N MET A 409 -2.02 6.51 -17.18
CA MET A 409 -1.96 5.12 -16.72
C MET A 409 -3.31 4.62 -16.22
N PHE A 410 -4.06 5.47 -15.50
CA PHE A 410 -5.40 5.15 -15.04
C PHE A 410 -6.34 4.89 -16.22
N ASP A 411 -6.40 5.81 -17.20
CA ASP A 411 -7.25 5.68 -18.39
C ASP A 411 -6.94 4.42 -19.19
N ASN A 412 -5.65 4.09 -19.36
CA ASN A 412 -5.24 2.88 -20.09
C ASN A 412 -5.58 1.57 -19.36
N HIS A 413 -5.80 1.62 -18.05
CA HIS A 413 -6.18 0.45 -17.24
C HIS A 413 -7.65 0.44 -16.84
N LEU A 414 -8.42 1.45 -17.27
CA LEU A 414 -9.85 1.54 -16.98
C LEU A 414 -10.62 0.50 -17.79
N ASP A 415 -11.07 -0.56 -17.10
CA ASP A 415 -11.94 -1.61 -17.65
C ASP A 415 -13.16 -1.75 -16.74
N LEU A 416 -14.18 -0.94 -17.03
CA LEU A 416 -15.42 -0.83 -16.24
C LEU A 416 -16.21 -2.14 -16.17
N ASP A 417 -15.98 -3.08 -17.08
CA ASP A 417 -16.66 -4.38 -17.09
C ASP A 417 -16.01 -5.38 -16.12
N ARG A 418 -14.73 -5.17 -15.75
CA ARG A 418 -13.95 -6.15 -14.98
C ARG A 418 -13.50 -5.66 -13.62
N TYR A 419 -13.24 -4.37 -13.47
CA TYR A 419 -12.64 -3.82 -12.27
C TYR A 419 -13.40 -2.60 -11.78
N ASP A 420 -13.40 -2.45 -10.46
CA ASP A 420 -13.86 -1.22 -9.84
C ASP A 420 -12.86 -0.08 -10.17
N PRO A 421 -13.33 1.10 -10.61
CA PRO A 421 -12.43 2.21 -10.95
C PRO A 421 -11.62 2.70 -9.75
N ALA A 422 -12.16 2.70 -8.53
CA ALA A 422 -11.41 3.12 -7.34
C ALA A 422 -10.34 2.11 -6.97
N GLU A 423 -10.60 0.80 -7.11
CA GLU A 423 -9.55 -0.23 -6.99
C GLU A 423 -8.44 0.00 -8.04
N THR A 424 -8.83 0.33 -9.28
CA THR A 424 -7.89 0.61 -10.38
C THR A 424 -7.03 1.83 -10.04
N LEU A 425 -7.65 2.94 -9.65
CA LEU A 425 -6.96 4.17 -9.24
C LEU A 425 -6.00 3.92 -8.08
N PHE A 426 -6.44 3.22 -7.04
CA PHE A 426 -5.60 2.83 -5.90
C PHE A 426 -4.35 2.05 -6.34
N ARG A 427 -4.52 1.07 -7.24
CA ARG A 427 -3.41 0.26 -7.76
C ARG A 427 -2.44 1.08 -8.61
N ILE A 428 -2.96 1.95 -9.47
CA ILE A 428 -2.13 2.81 -10.33
C ILE A 428 -1.40 3.86 -9.48
N GLY A 429 -2.07 4.53 -8.56
CA GLY A 429 -1.45 5.47 -7.62
C GLY A 429 -0.29 4.83 -6.86
N TYR A 430 -0.51 3.63 -6.30
CA TYR A 430 0.56 2.85 -5.68
C TYR A 430 1.71 2.53 -6.64
N HIS A 431 1.41 2.18 -7.89
CA HIS A 431 2.43 1.86 -8.89
C HIS A 431 3.26 3.09 -9.27
N VAL A 432 2.64 4.24 -9.50
CA VAL A 432 3.34 5.49 -9.85
C VAL A 432 4.21 5.96 -8.68
N ALA A 433 3.70 5.91 -7.45
CA ALA A 433 4.49 6.20 -6.25
C ALA A 433 5.76 5.33 -6.18
N LEU A 434 5.62 4.06 -6.54
CA LEU A 434 6.73 3.10 -6.57
C LEU A 434 7.75 3.41 -7.67
N LEU A 435 7.30 3.86 -8.85
CA LEU A 435 8.19 4.29 -9.94
C LEU A 435 9.01 5.51 -9.53
N ILE A 436 8.41 6.48 -8.85
CA ILE A 436 9.11 7.66 -8.34
C ILE A 436 10.19 7.27 -7.33
N ILE A 437 9.87 6.41 -6.35
CA ILE A 437 10.85 5.91 -5.38
C ILE A 437 11.99 5.16 -6.07
N ASN A 438 11.69 4.36 -7.07
CA ASN A 438 12.72 3.64 -7.83
C ASN A 438 13.64 4.56 -8.63
N ALA A 439 13.12 5.69 -9.12
CA ALA A 439 13.91 6.64 -9.88
C ALA A 439 14.94 7.41 -9.02
N LEU A 440 14.86 7.29 -7.69
CA LEU A 440 15.83 7.86 -6.76
C LEU A 440 17.12 7.03 -6.61
N TYR A 441 17.12 5.78 -7.08
CA TYR A 441 18.24 4.81 -7.02
C TYR A 441 18.68 4.39 -8.42
#